data_AF-A0A946H6P9-F1
#
_entry.id   AF-A0A946H6P9-F1
#
_cell.length_a   1.000
_cell.length_b   1.000
_cell.length_c   1.000
_cell.angle_alpha   90.00
_cell.angle_beta   90.00
_cell.angle_gamma   90.00
#
_symmetry.space_group_name_H-M   'P 1'
#
loop_
_entity.id
_entity.type
_entity.pdbx_description
1 polymer ?
#
loop_
_entity_poly.entity_id
_entity_poly.type
_entity_poly.pdbx_seq_one_letter_code
_entity_poly.pdbx_strand_id
1 'polypeptide(L)'
;MKKVAFVCYFFAPHNDAGTFRSVRFAERLLAHNYLPEVYSITEDSIKKFGGKLDHTIGVNLSKEIIINQIDDHQKRINQWRKIKLFRIPWTFNHLKYIDACSEWSREVAEQLKVKIENSEFDLVYVSCAPVSAAYEFSKLKEKIDFRLVIDFRDPYTDSYSHFPGKIAWRKARYAERYIVNKCDCLIVNTPEVQKTFVSRYPNFSNKIKVITNGY
;
A
#
# COMPACT_ATOMS: atom_id res chain seq x y z
N MET A 1 -13.14 21.01 2.02
CA MET A 1 -12.68 19.69 1.55
C MET A 1 -11.92 19.02 2.68
N LYS A 2 -12.06 17.70 2.85
CA LYS A 2 -11.27 16.93 3.82
C LYS A 2 -9.91 16.59 3.21
N LYS A 3 -8.80 16.87 3.90
CA LYS A 3 -7.45 16.57 3.41
C LYS A 3 -7.11 15.10 3.65
N VAL A 4 -6.53 14.46 2.64
CA VAL A 4 -6.18 13.04 2.67
C VAL A 4 -4.71 12.85 2.35
N ALA A 5 -3.95 12.24 3.26
CA ALA A 5 -2.64 11.68 2.89
C ALA A 5 -2.89 10.41 2.08
N PHE A 6 -2.70 10.48 0.77
CA PHE A 6 -2.94 9.39 -0.17
C PHE A 6 -1.63 8.68 -0.46
N VAL A 7 -1.35 7.61 0.28
CA VAL A 7 -0.11 6.84 0.15
C VAL A 7 -0.30 5.72 -0.87
N CYS A 8 0.39 5.80 -2.00
CA CYS A 8 0.34 4.79 -3.04
C CYS A 8 1.66 4.70 -3.81
N TYR A 9 2.27 3.52 -3.84
CA TYR A 9 3.52 3.32 -4.57
C TYR A 9 3.33 3.41 -6.09
N PHE A 10 2.20 2.90 -6.59
CA PHE A 10 1.87 2.93 -8.02
C PHE A 10 0.98 4.13 -8.31
N PHE A 11 1.59 5.18 -8.87
CA PHE A 11 0.93 6.41 -9.29
C PHE A 11 1.55 6.96 -10.59
N ALA A 12 0.90 7.93 -11.22
CA ALA A 12 1.43 8.58 -12.42
C ALA A 12 2.84 9.15 -12.17
N PRO A 13 3.80 9.00 -13.11
CA PRO A 13 3.66 8.41 -14.46
C PRO A 13 4.07 6.93 -14.55
N HIS A 14 4.06 6.16 -13.46
CA HIS A 14 4.37 4.72 -13.51
C HIS A 14 3.32 3.97 -14.35
N ASN A 15 3.74 3.30 -15.42
CA ASN A 15 2.86 2.46 -16.23
C ASN A 15 2.74 1.05 -15.64
N ASP A 16 1.84 0.91 -14.67
CA ASP A 16 1.48 -0.35 -14.02
C ASP A 16 -0.04 -0.44 -13.84
N ALA A 17 -0.59 -1.66 -13.80
CA ALA A 17 -2.01 -1.88 -13.57
C ALA A 17 -2.50 -1.27 -12.25
N GLY A 18 -1.64 -1.20 -11.23
CA GLY A 18 -1.92 -0.54 -9.96
C GLY A 18 -2.08 0.98 -10.07
N THR A 19 -1.43 1.61 -11.05
CA THR A 19 -1.43 3.07 -11.22
C THR A 19 -2.79 3.61 -11.63
N PHE A 20 -3.43 2.99 -12.64
CA PHE A 20 -4.73 3.47 -13.15
C PHE A 20 -5.78 3.54 -12.04
N ARG A 21 -5.76 2.54 -11.13
CA ARG A 21 -6.66 2.51 -9.97
C ARG A 21 -6.40 3.69 -9.04
N SER A 22 -5.14 3.92 -8.66
CA SER A 22 -4.77 5.01 -7.74
C SER A 22 -5.10 6.38 -8.33
N VAL A 23 -4.75 6.61 -9.60
CA VAL A 23 -5.00 7.87 -10.32
C VAL A 23 -6.50 8.17 -10.39
N ARG A 24 -7.30 7.20 -10.86
CA ARG A 24 -8.76 7.36 -10.93
C ARG A 24 -9.39 7.54 -9.55
N PHE A 25 -8.91 6.81 -8.53
CA PHE A 25 -9.46 6.94 -7.20
C PHE A 25 -9.15 8.32 -6.59
N ALA A 26 -7.95 8.88 -6.80
CA ALA A 26 -7.64 10.24 -6.39
C ALA A 26 -8.55 11.29 -7.05
N GLU A 27 -8.83 11.18 -8.35
CA GLU A 27 -9.80 12.05 -9.05
C GLU A 27 -11.21 11.93 -8.44
N ARG A 28 -11.65 10.71 -8.13
CA ARG A 28 -12.96 10.46 -7.53
C ARG A 28 -13.06 10.99 -6.11
N LEU A 29 -11.99 10.91 -5.31
CA LEU A 29 -11.94 11.52 -3.99
C LEU A 29 -12.15 13.03 -4.09
N LEU A 30 -11.48 13.69 -5.04
CA LEU A 30 -11.63 15.13 -5.29
C LEU A 30 -13.09 15.48 -5.62
N ALA A 31 -13.73 14.71 -6.51
CA ALA A 31 -15.13 14.88 -6.86
C ALA A 31 -16.09 14.66 -5.68
N HIS A 32 -15.65 13.99 -4.61
CA HIS A 32 -16.42 13.75 -3.38
C HIS A 32 -15.97 14.64 -2.21
N ASN A 33 -15.35 15.80 -2.48
CA ASN A 33 -14.95 16.80 -1.48
C ASN A 33 -13.82 16.31 -0.53
N TYR A 34 -12.99 15.36 -0.99
CA TYR A 34 -11.73 14.95 -0.36
C TYR A 34 -10.57 15.43 -1.21
N LEU A 35 -9.63 16.18 -0.63
CA LEU A 35 -8.44 16.69 -1.31
C LEU A 35 -7.25 15.74 -1.05
N PRO A 36 -6.84 14.91 -2.02
CA PRO A 36 -5.70 14.03 -1.85
C PRO A 36 -4.38 14.78 -2.03
N GLU A 37 -3.50 14.59 -1.05
CA GLU A 37 -2.06 14.84 -1.18
C GLU A 37 -1.38 13.47 -1.36
N VAL A 38 -0.91 13.20 -2.58
CA VAL A 38 -0.41 11.91 -3.02
C VAL A 38 1.06 11.71 -2.65
N TYR A 39 1.40 10.54 -2.13
CA TYR A 39 2.77 10.12 -1.83
C TYR A 39 3.09 8.85 -2.60
N SER A 40 3.99 8.97 -3.57
CA SER A 40 4.34 7.91 -4.52
C SER A 40 5.84 7.80 -4.76
N ILE A 41 6.26 6.87 -5.60
CA ILE A 41 7.68 6.65 -5.94
C ILE A 41 8.16 7.63 -7.02
N THR A 42 9.45 7.98 -7.00
CA THR A 42 10.10 8.79 -8.05
C THR A 42 10.25 8.05 -9.38
N GLU A 43 10.30 8.80 -10.48
CA GLU A 43 10.61 8.25 -11.80
C GLU A 43 11.96 7.53 -11.87
N ASP A 44 12.97 8.06 -11.19
CA ASP A 44 14.30 7.44 -11.16
C ASP A 44 14.26 6.09 -10.45
N SER A 45 13.50 5.99 -9.36
CA SER A 45 13.30 4.72 -8.67
C SER A 45 12.46 3.74 -9.51
N ILE A 46 11.48 4.21 -10.28
CA ILE A 46 10.74 3.38 -11.26
C ILE A 46 11.72 2.80 -12.29
N LYS A 47 12.53 3.65 -12.94
CA LYS A 47 13.53 3.24 -13.94
C LYS A 47 14.56 2.28 -13.34
N LYS A 48 15.09 2.57 -12.15
CA LYS A 48 16.04 1.75 -11.41
C LYS A 48 15.57 0.31 -11.23
N PHE A 49 14.26 0.11 -11.09
CA PHE A 49 13.67 -1.21 -10.91
C PHE A 49 13.05 -1.81 -12.18
N GLY A 50 13.33 -1.22 -13.35
CA GLY A 50 12.85 -1.70 -14.64
C GLY A 50 11.36 -1.44 -14.90
N GLY A 51 10.73 -0.57 -14.12
CA GLY A 51 9.37 -0.11 -14.37
C GLY A 51 9.31 0.78 -15.62
N LYS A 52 8.12 0.86 -16.23
CA LYS A 52 7.88 1.68 -17.41
C LYS A 52 7.25 3.01 -17.00
N LEU A 53 7.56 4.07 -17.73
CA LEU A 53 6.92 5.37 -17.57
C LEU A 53 5.97 5.62 -18.73
N ASP A 54 4.85 6.26 -18.43
CA ASP A 54 3.90 6.78 -19.39
C ASP A 54 3.35 8.10 -18.86
N HIS A 55 3.85 9.20 -19.42
CA HIS A 55 3.46 10.56 -19.02
C HIS A 55 2.07 10.98 -19.54
N THR A 56 1.41 10.13 -20.34
CA THR A 56 -0.01 10.35 -20.67
C THR A 56 -0.92 9.98 -19.50
N ILE A 57 -0.44 9.13 -18.59
CA ILE A 57 -1.18 8.76 -17.38
C ILE A 57 -1.24 9.96 -16.45
N GLY A 58 -2.45 10.34 -16.06
CA GLY A 58 -2.67 11.44 -15.13
C GLY A 58 -2.48 12.83 -15.73
N VAL A 59 -2.36 12.95 -17.06
CA VAL A 59 -2.24 14.26 -17.75
C VAL A 59 -3.43 15.21 -17.45
N ASN A 60 -4.60 14.63 -17.17
CA ASN A 60 -5.83 15.35 -16.83
C ASN A 60 -6.08 15.44 -15.32
N LEU A 61 -5.12 15.04 -14.47
CA LEU A 61 -5.26 15.20 -13.02
C LEU A 61 -5.45 16.68 -12.68
N SER A 62 -6.40 16.95 -11.77
CA SER A 62 -6.59 18.30 -11.27
C SER A 62 -5.31 18.82 -10.62
N LYS A 63 -4.97 20.09 -10.88
CA LYS A 63 -3.84 20.78 -10.26
C LYS A 63 -3.99 20.95 -8.73
N GLU A 64 -5.19 20.74 -8.20
CA GLU A 64 -5.43 20.70 -6.75
C GLU A 64 -4.80 19.47 -6.08
N ILE A 65 -4.62 18.38 -6.84
CA ILE A 65 -3.99 17.15 -6.32
C ILE A 65 -2.48 17.36 -6.30
N ILE A 66 -1.94 17.52 -5.09
CA ILE A 66 -0.49 17.64 -4.88
C ILE A 66 0.11 16.24 -4.94
N ILE A 67 1.19 16.09 -5.70
CA ILE A 67 1.91 14.81 -5.84
C ILE A 67 3.33 15.00 -5.28
N ASN A 68 3.63 14.26 -4.22
CA ASN A 68 4.95 14.15 -3.62
C ASN A 68 5.55 12.80 -3.99
N GLN A 69 6.75 12.82 -4.58
CA GLN A 69 7.48 11.62 -4.95
C GLN A 69 8.65 11.40 -4.00
N ILE A 70 8.84 10.15 -3.57
CA ILE A 70 9.85 9.73 -2.60
C ILE A 70 10.69 8.62 -3.23
N ASP A 71 12.00 8.71 -3.08
CA ASP A 71 12.91 7.71 -3.60
C ASP A 71 12.76 6.35 -2.90
N ASP A 72 13.02 5.28 -3.64
CA ASP A 72 13.06 3.95 -3.08
C ASP A 72 14.51 3.44 -3.06
N HIS A 73 15.09 3.52 -1.87
CA HIS A 73 16.45 3.10 -1.61
C HIS A 73 16.63 1.58 -1.46
N GLN A 74 15.54 0.79 -1.51
CA GLN A 74 15.61 -0.64 -1.30
C GLN A 74 16.49 -1.34 -2.33
N LYS A 75 17.47 -2.08 -1.84
CA LYS A 75 18.30 -2.95 -2.68
C LYS A 75 17.49 -4.21 -3.03
N ARG A 76 17.14 -4.38 -4.31
CA ARG A 76 16.50 -5.60 -4.80
C ARG A 76 17.54 -6.69 -5.01
N ILE A 77 17.45 -7.75 -4.22
CA ILE A 77 18.26 -8.96 -4.45
C ILE A 77 17.60 -9.72 -5.59
N ASN A 78 18.33 -9.98 -6.67
CA ASN A 78 17.90 -10.86 -7.74
C ASN A 78 17.67 -12.27 -7.17
N GLN A 79 16.41 -12.58 -6.89
CA GLN A 79 16.02 -13.90 -6.46
C GLN A 79 15.83 -14.74 -7.72
N TRP A 80 16.80 -15.62 -8.00
CA TRP A 80 16.62 -16.71 -8.94
C TRP A 80 15.62 -17.72 -8.33
N ARG A 81 14.34 -17.32 -8.28
CA ARG A 81 13.23 -18.01 -7.61
C ARG A 81 13.02 -19.45 -8.09
N LYS A 82 13.54 -19.79 -9.28
CA LYS A 82 13.43 -21.11 -9.92
C LYS A 82 14.47 -22.13 -9.43
N ILE A 83 15.54 -21.70 -8.76
CA ILE A 83 16.61 -22.61 -8.31
C ILE A 83 16.46 -22.88 -6.79
N LYS A 84 16.32 -24.15 -6.39
CA LYS A 84 16.04 -24.55 -4.99
C LYS A 84 17.03 -23.98 -3.97
N LEU A 85 18.31 -23.82 -4.33
CA LEU A 85 19.34 -23.25 -3.45
C LEU A 85 19.07 -21.77 -3.10
N PHE A 86 18.42 -21.01 -3.99
CA PHE A 86 18.08 -19.59 -3.76
C PHE A 86 16.88 -19.40 -2.82
N ARG A 87 16.25 -20.49 -2.34
CA ARG A 87 15.19 -20.42 -1.32
C ARG A 87 15.70 -19.92 0.02
N ILE A 88 16.96 -20.17 0.36
CA ILE A 88 17.55 -19.74 1.64
C ILE A 88 17.70 -18.20 1.67
N PRO A 89 18.43 -17.55 0.73
CA PRO A 89 18.46 -16.09 0.63
C PRO A 89 17.07 -15.46 0.51
N TRP A 90 16.17 -16.11 -0.25
CA TRP A 90 14.79 -15.65 -0.39
C TRP A 90 14.03 -15.66 0.95
N THR A 91 14.22 -16.70 1.77
CA THR A 91 13.65 -16.80 3.11
C THR A 91 14.20 -15.70 4.02
N PHE A 92 15.52 -15.48 4.06
CA PHE A 92 16.11 -14.40 4.84
C PHE A 92 15.58 -13.02 4.42
N ASN A 93 15.41 -12.80 3.11
CA ASN A 93 14.83 -11.56 2.61
C ASN A 93 13.37 -11.38 3.08
N HIS A 94 12.55 -12.44 3.06
CA HIS A 94 11.20 -12.41 3.63
C HIS A 94 11.17 -12.30 5.16
N LEU A 95 12.22 -12.73 5.86
CA LEU A 95 12.35 -12.50 7.31
C LEU A 95 12.73 -11.05 7.61
N LYS A 96 13.55 -10.42 6.77
CA LYS A 96 13.95 -9.01 6.91
C LYS A 96 12.85 -8.03 6.50
N TYR A 97 12.22 -8.24 5.35
CA TYR A 97 11.24 -7.33 4.76
C TYR A 97 9.86 -7.96 4.62
N ILE A 98 8.81 -7.15 4.53
CA ILE A 98 7.45 -7.63 4.23
C ILE A 98 7.30 -7.89 2.74
N ASP A 99 7.79 -6.94 1.94
CA ASP A 99 7.82 -6.99 0.47
C ASP A 99 9.00 -6.17 -0.08
N ALA A 100 9.04 -6.01 -1.40
CA ALA A 100 10.13 -5.33 -2.10
C ALA A 100 10.12 -3.80 -2.00
N CYS A 101 9.16 -3.22 -1.27
CA CYS A 101 8.98 -1.77 -1.10
C CYS A 101 9.00 -1.36 0.39
N SER A 102 9.55 -2.21 1.26
CA SER A 102 9.56 -2.02 2.71
C SER A 102 10.46 -0.86 3.17
N GLU A 103 11.52 -0.51 2.44
CA GLU A 103 12.33 0.67 2.80
C GLU A 103 11.60 1.96 2.42
N TRP A 104 11.10 2.07 1.18
CA TRP A 104 10.22 3.18 0.78
C TRP A 104 9.03 3.35 1.74
N SER A 105 8.39 2.25 2.14
CA SER A 105 7.23 2.28 3.05
C SER A 105 7.57 2.82 4.43
N ARG A 106 8.78 2.56 4.92
CA ARG A 106 9.25 3.13 6.18
C ARG A 106 9.53 4.62 6.03
N GLU A 107 10.21 4.99 4.95
CA GLU A 107 10.58 6.36 4.67
C GLU A 107 9.35 7.27 4.51
N VAL A 108 8.36 6.86 3.72
CA VAL A 108 7.12 7.64 3.57
C VAL A 108 6.37 7.79 4.90
N ALA A 109 6.36 6.75 5.75
CA ALA A 109 5.74 6.83 7.07
C ALA A 109 6.51 7.77 8.02
N GLU A 110 7.84 7.78 7.94
CA GLU A 110 8.71 8.68 8.72
C GLU A 110 8.54 10.14 8.26
N GLN A 111 8.51 10.41 6.95
CA GLN A 111 8.28 11.75 6.41
C GLN A 111 6.89 12.29 6.77
N LEU A 112 5.87 11.42 6.73
CA LEU A 112 4.50 11.80 7.03
C LEU A 112 4.20 11.93 8.53
N LYS A 113 5.05 11.36 9.40
CA LYS A 113 4.83 11.34 10.85
C LYS A 113 4.52 12.73 11.41
N VAL A 114 5.35 13.72 11.11
CA VAL A 114 5.19 15.08 11.67
C VAL A 114 3.90 15.73 11.17
N LYS A 115 3.58 15.59 9.88
CA LYS A 115 2.34 16.12 9.30
C LYS A 115 1.09 15.48 9.92
N ILE A 116 1.15 14.17 10.20
CA ILE A 116 0.09 13.43 10.87
C ILE A 116 -0.04 13.87 12.33
N GLU A 117 1.06 14.01 13.07
CA GLU A 117 1.08 14.51 14.45
C GLU A 117 0.48 15.92 14.56
N ASN A 118 0.76 16.78 13.57
CA ASN A 118 0.20 18.13 13.46
C ASN A 118 -1.24 18.17 12.94
N SER A 119 -1.88 17.01 12.74
CA SER A 119 -3.26 16.90 12.25
C SER A 119 -3.49 17.62 10.90
N GLU A 120 -2.50 17.61 10.00
CA GLU A 120 -2.64 18.23 8.68
C GLU A 120 -3.60 17.46 7.76
N PHE A 121 -3.94 16.22 8.11
CA PHE A 121 -4.81 15.33 7.36
C PHE A 121 -6.01 14.88 8.21
N ASP A 122 -7.19 14.84 7.60
CA ASP A 122 -8.38 14.25 8.20
C ASP A 122 -8.35 12.71 8.20
N LEU A 123 -7.50 12.15 7.33
CA LEU A 123 -7.47 10.74 6.94
C LEU A 123 -6.14 10.41 6.25
N VAL A 124 -5.55 9.29 6.63
CA VAL A 124 -4.48 8.62 5.87
C VAL A 124 -5.07 7.42 5.13
N TYR A 125 -4.98 7.44 3.80
CA TYR A 125 -5.39 6.37 2.92
C TYR A 125 -4.16 5.66 2.37
N VAL A 126 -4.06 4.34 2.54
CA VAL A 126 -2.93 3.54 2.01
C VAL A 126 -3.45 2.53 0.99
N SER A 127 -3.01 2.66 -0.26
CA SER A 127 -3.32 1.74 -1.35
C SER A 127 -2.26 0.63 -1.46
N CYS A 128 -2.65 -0.63 -1.29
CA CYS A 128 -1.78 -1.79 -1.40
C CYS A 128 -1.90 -2.48 -2.77
N ALA A 129 -0.87 -3.08 -3.34
CA ALA A 129 0.51 -3.13 -2.88
C ALA A 129 1.22 -1.75 -2.92
N PRO A 130 2.24 -1.54 -2.07
CA PRO A 130 2.86 -2.50 -1.15
C PRO A 130 2.11 -2.67 0.16
N VAL A 131 2.19 -3.88 0.73
CA VAL A 131 1.59 -4.20 2.05
C VAL A 131 2.48 -3.71 3.18
N SER A 132 3.79 -3.56 2.93
CA SER A 132 4.70 -2.92 3.87
C SER A 132 4.26 -1.50 4.23
N ALA A 133 3.71 -0.71 3.30
CA ALA A 133 3.14 0.61 3.61
C ALA A 133 2.02 0.51 4.64
N ALA A 134 1.03 -0.36 4.40
CA ALA A 134 -0.05 -0.57 5.35
C ALA A 134 0.46 -1.02 6.74
N TYR A 135 1.50 -1.85 6.77
CA TYR A 135 2.13 -2.28 8.02
C TYR A 135 2.85 -1.13 8.76
N GLU A 136 3.61 -0.30 8.04
CA GLU A 136 4.32 0.86 8.62
C GLU A 136 3.34 1.91 9.16
N PHE A 137 2.27 2.23 8.44
CA PHE A 137 1.22 3.13 8.94
C PHE A 137 0.42 2.52 10.10
N SER A 138 0.22 1.20 10.12
CA SER A 138 -0.38 0.50 11.27
C SER A 138 0.49 0.61 12.53
N LYS A 139 1.83 0.55 12.39
CA LYS A 139 2.77 0.80 13.50
C LYS A 139 2.75 2.26 13.93
N LEU A 140 2.64 3.19 12.98
CA LEU A 140 2.54 4.62 13.28
C LEU A 140 1.28 4.91 14.11
N LYS A 141 0.15 4.29 13.76
CA LYS A 141 -1.12 4.42 14.49
C LYS A 141 -1.08 3.87 15.92
N GLU A 142 -0.12 3.03 16.28
CA GLU A 142 0.07 2.64 17.69
C GLU A 142 0.57 3.77 18.58
N LYS A 143 1.22 4.76 17.98
CA LYS A 143 1.91 5.85 18.69
C LYS A 143 1.16 7.17 18.57
N ILE A 144 0.42 7.35 17.47
CA ILE A 144 -0.26 8.58 17.12
C ILE A 144 -1.68 8.22 16.72
N ASP A 145 -2.67 8.91 17.29
CA ASP A 145 -4.06 8.70 16.89
C ASP A 145 -4.37 9.48 15.61
N PHE A 146 -4.78 8.76 14.57
CA PHE A 146 -5.25 9.33 13.31
C PHE A 146 -6.15 8.32 12.59
N ARG A 147 -6.99 8.80 11.68
CA ARG A 147 -7.87 7.92 10.88
C ARG A 147 -7.06 7.23 9.78
N LEU A 148 -6.91 5.92 9.87
CA LEU A 148 -6.19 5.07 8.94
C LEU A 148 -7.17 4.18 8.15
N VAL A 149 -7.24 4.41 6.84
CA VAL A 149 -7.93 3.56 5.88
C VAL A 149 -6.90 2.78 5.08
N ILE A 150 -7.01 1.46 5.11
CA ILE A 150 -6.16 0.57 4.32
C ILE A 150 -6.98 -0.02 3.20
N ASP A 151 -6.54 0.17 1.96
CA ASP A 151 -7.11 -0.49 0.80
C ASP A 151 -6.20 -1.62 0.35
N PHE A 152 -6.58 -2.85 0.71
CA PHE A 152 -5.86 -4.03 0.29
C PHE A 152 -6.01 -4.32 -1.19
N ARG A 153 -7.11 -3.90 -1.81
CA ARG A 153 -7.55 -4.35 -3.13
C ARG A 153 -7.61 -5.87 -3.16
N ASP A 154 -6.50 -6.53 -3.47
CA ASP A 154 -6.33 -7.98 -3.48
C ASP A 154 -5.93 -8.53 -2.09
N PRO A 155 -6.35 -9.76 -1.74
CA PRO A 155 -5.99 -10.36 -0.45
C PRO A 155 -4.48 -10.54 -0.30
N TYR A 156 -3.90 -10.30 0.88
CA TYR A 156 -2.43 -10.32 1.01
C TYR A 156 -1.82 -11.73 0.89
N THR A 157 -2.16 -12.70 1.76
CA THR A 157 -1.59 -14.06 1.62
C THR A 157 -2.49 -15.06 0.90
N ASP A 158 -3.71 -14.68 0.55
CA ASP A 158 -4.61 -15.55 -0.22
C ASP A 158 -4.59 -15.21 -1.71
N SER A 159 -3.84 -14.18 -2.10
CA SER A 159 -3.55 -13.90 -3.52
C SER A 159 -2.41 -14.77 -4.03
N TYR A 160 -2.05 -14.56 -5.30
CA TYR A 160 -1.00 -15.23 -6.07
C TYR A 160 0.44 -15.06 -5.51
N SER A 161 0.61 -14.62 -4.26
CA SER A 161 1.92 -14.47 -3.62
C SER A 161 2.51 -15.82 -3.23
N HIS A 162 3.56 -16.25 -3.94
CA HIS A 162 4.37 -17.38 -3.52
C HIS A 162 5.26 -17.00 -2.34
N PHE A 163 5.14 -17.71 -1.21
CA PHE A 163 6.03 -17.57 -0.06
C PHE A 163 7.11 -18.68 -0.09
N PRO A 164 8.36 -18.41 0.35
CA PRO A 164 9.45 -19.40 0.35
C PRO A 164 9.20 -20.60 1.26
N GLY A 165 8.29 -20.48 2.22
CA GLY A 165 7.91 -21.56 3.13
C GLY A 165 6.92 -21.10 4.19
N LYS A 166 6.52 -22.05 5.06
CA LYS A 166 5.52 -21.82 6.12
C LYS A 166 5.89 -20.68 7.07
N ILE A 167 7.18 -20.47 7.35
CA ILE A 167 7.65 -19.39 8.24
C ILE A 167 7.37 -18.01 7.61
N ALA A 168 7.75 -17.81 6.35
CA ALA A 168 7.50 -16.55 5.64
C ALA A 168 5.99 -16.29 5.47
N TRP A 169 5.20 -17.33 5.19
CA TRP A 169 3.75 -17.21 5.16
C TRP A 169 3.15 -16.84 6.52
N ARG A 170 3.61 -17.45 7.62
CA ARG A 170 3.19 -17.08 8.99
C ARG A 170 3.53 -15.64 9.33
N LYS A 171 4.71 -15.14 8.93
CA LYS A 171 5.07 -13.72 9.08
C LYS A 171 4.10 -12.82 8.31
N ALA A 172 3.79 -13.18 7.07
CA ALA A 172 2.83 -12.42 6.26
C ALA A 172 1.41 -12.46 6.85
N ARG A 173 0.98 -13.59 7.42
CA ARG A 173 -0.27 -13.70 8.19
C ARG A 173 -0.28 -12.86 9.45
N TYR A 174 0.84 -12.80 10.16
CA TYR A 174 1.00 -11.90 11.30
C TYR A 174 0.83 -10.44 10.87
N ALA A 175 1.53 -10.02 9.80
CA ALA A 175 1.42 -8.67 9.25
C ALA A 175 -0.02 -8.35 8.80
N GLU A 176 -0.71 -9.25 8.12
CA GLU A 176 -2.13 -9.06 7.77
C GLU A 176 -2.97 -8.83 9.02
N ARG A 177 -2.90 -9.74 10.01
CA ARG A 177 -3.68 -9.62 11.24
C ARG A 177 -3.39 -8.31 11.97
N TYR A 178 -2.12 -7.89 11.98
CA TYR A 178 -1.72 -6.64 12.61
C TYR A 178 -2.34 -5.43 11.92
N ILE A 179 -2.31 -5.37 10.58
CA ILE A 179 -2.92 -4.31 9.79
C ILE A 179 -4.45 -4.27 10.02
N VAL A 180 -5.11 -5.44 9.92
CA VAL A 180 -6.55 -5.54 10.14
C VAL A 180 -6.91 -5.11 11.56
N ASN A 181 -6.09 -5.42 12.56
CA ASN A 181 -6.32 -4.98 13.94
C ASN A 181 -6.25 -3.45 14.06
N LYS A 182 -5.24 -2.80 13.44
CA LYS A 182 -4.93 -1.38 13.68
C LYS A 182 -5.68 -0.39 12.82
N CYS A 183 -6.03 -0.72 11.57
CA CYS A 183 -6.77 0.22 10.71
C CYS A 183 -8.18 0.52 11.23
N ASP A 184 -8.71 1.70 10.90
CA ASP A 184 -10.10 2.08 11.22
C ASP A 184 -11.08 1.57 10.16
N CYS A 185 -10.61 1.41 8.92
CA CYS A 185 -11.34 0.81 7.82
C CYS A 185 -10.40 -0.02 6.95
N LEU A 186 -10.82 -1.23 6.58
CA LEU A 186 -10.16 -2.09 5.61
C LEU A 186 -11.04 -2.19 4.37
N ILE A 187 -10.52 -1.76 3.22
CA ILE A 187 -11.18 -1.90 1.93
C ILE A 187 -10.64 -3.13 1.21
N VAL A 188 -11.55 -3.91 0.63
CA VAL A 188 -11.26 -5.05 -0.25
C VAL A 188 -12.05 -4.94 -1.56
N ASN A 189 -11.56 -5.59 -2.61
CA ASN A 189 -12.08 -5.39 -3.98
C ASN A 189 -13.38 -6.16 -4.32
N THR A 190 -13.78 -7.15 -3.51
CA THR A 190 -14.93 -8.02 -3.82
C THR A 190 -15.66 -8.50 -2.57
N PRO A 191 -16.97 -8.82 -2.66
CA PRO A 191 -17.72 -9.46 -1.58
C PRO A 191 -17.12 -10.81 -1.14
N GLU A 192 -16.53 -11.57 -2.06
CA GLU A 192 -15.89 -12.87 -1.79
C GLU A 192 -14.65 -12.70 -0.89
N VAL A 193 -13.82 -11.69 -1.19
CA VAL A 193 -12.68 -11.34 -0.34
C VAL A 193 -13.17 -10.82 1.01
N GLN A 194 -14.23 -10.01 1.06
CA GLN A 194 -14.82 -9.57 2.33
C GLN A 194 -15.28 -10.75 3.17
N LYS A 195 -16.02 -11.72 2.61
CA LYS A 195 -16.46 -12.94 3.31
C LYS A 195 -15.26 -13.69 3.90
N THR A 196 -14.20 -13.84 3.12
CA THR A 196 -12.95 -14.49 3.56
C THR A 196 -12.33 -13.75 4.77
N PHE A 197 -12.22 -12.44 4.69
CA PHE A 197 -11.64 -11.62 5.77
C PHE A 197 -12.53 -11.59 7.02
N VAL A 198 -13.86 -11.47 6.86
CA VAL A 198 -14.82 -11.49 7.97
C VAL A 198 -14.79 -12.83 8.69
N SER A 199 -14.73 -13.94 7.96
CA SER A 199 -14.59 -15.28 8.56
C SER A 199 -13.27 -15.44 9.31
N ARG A 200 -12.18 -14.90 8.77
CA ARG A 200 -10.85 -14.96 9.41
C ARG A 200 -10.72 -14.02 10.61
N TYR A 201 -11.39 -12.87 10.57
CA TYR A 201 -11.26 -11.77 11.52
C TYR A 201 -12.62 -11.27 12.01
N PRO A 202 -13.43 -12.12 12.67
CA PRO A 202 -14.82 -11.80 13.01
C PRO A 202 -14.97 -10.55 13.88
N ASN A 203 -14.03 -10.33 14.80
CA ASN A 203 -13.99 -9.16 15.70
C ASN A 203 -13.79 -7.82 14.97
N PHE A 204 -13.40 -7.86 13.69
CA PHE A 204 -13.12 -6.68 12.88
C PHE A 204 -14.08 -6.57 11.68
N SER A 205 -15.14 -7.38 11.65
CA SER A 205 -16.10 -7.46 10.55
C SER A 205 -16.75 -6.12 10.19
N ASN A 206 -17.09 -5.31 11.18
CA ASN A 206 -17.74 -4.01 11.02
C ASN A 206 -16.93 -3.00 10.19
N LYS A 207 -15.59 -3.09 10.23
CA LYS A 207 -14.68 -2.18 9.52
C LYS A 207 -14.16 -2.70 8.18
N ILE A 208 -14.51 -3.93 7.79
CA ILE A 208 -14.15 -4.48 6.49
C ILE A 208 -15.22 -4.09 5.48
N LYS A 209 -14.87 -3.25 4.50
CA LYS A 209 -15.78 -2.69 3.48
C LYS A 209 -15.36 -3.15 2.09
N VAL A 210 -16.34 -3.24 1.19
CA VAL A 210 -16.11 -3.55 -0.22
C VAL A 210 -16.14 -2.26 -1.02
N ILE A 211 -15.09 -2.03 -1.80
CA ILE A 211 -15.11 -1.08 -2.91
C ILE A 211 -14.59 -1.84 -4.13
N THR A 212 -15.47 -2.08 -5.09
CA THR A 212 -15.11 -2.81 -6.30
C THR A 212 -14.19 -1.97 -7.18
N ASN A 213 -13.31 -2.64 -7.93
CA ASN A 213 -12.53 -1.97 -8.95
C ASN A 213 -13.46 -1.32 -9.99
N GLY A 214 -13.16 -0.07 -10.37
CA GLY A 214 -13.79 0.59 -11.51
C GLY A 214 -13.23 0.06 -12.84
N TYR A 215 -14.00 0.28 -13.92
CA TYR A 215 -13.61 0.03 -15.31
C TYR A 215 -13.70 1.32 -16.12
#